data_AF-H8X068-F1
#
_entry.id   AF-H8X068-F1
#
_cell.length_a   1.000
_cell.length_b   1.000
_cell.length_c   1.000
_cell.angle_alpha   90.00
_cell.angle_beta   90.00
_cell.angle_gamma   90.00
#
_symmetry.space_group_name_H-M   'P 1'
#
loop_
_entity.id
_entity.type
_entity.pdbx_description
1 polymer ?
#
loop_
_entity_poly.entity_id
_entity_poly.type
_entity_poly.pdbx_seq_one_letter_code
_entity_poly.pdbx_strand_id
1 'polypeptide(L)'
;MANPNDSNNDKNTENVDSSSFASILAGVKRMRDEHGGDFSENDITIQRKPQQQKPSPPTASSPVKPITNNITTARKVLETQRATLEKPTAKPVSPVPQQPKQSSPPPRLSSSNVSNQIRPGRLPQQPRSSGLSDILVHKSQEKNPLLSESMMKTTPWVFDGSILSDYYISPTFQILFLSLKYHKLRPEYIWTRLKRLNKGSTIIENRKDNNLRVLLVVVDIDSHQEVLRKLSDFCIKHDLSLVLAWSFEEAGNYIALGKHLDNAPHQAKQSIRGFKGADYSSNVVEAFTGIKSVNKTDVSNLLANYKSVKEMVLQCSKHDNEMLGNIPGMGAVKRRNLKQVFSEPFILNKVPKE
;
A
#
# COMPACT_ATOMS: atom_id res chain seq x y z
N MET A 1 28.49 15.04 87.47
CA MET A 1 29.51 16.11 87.37
C MET A 1 30.30 15.90 86.09
N ALA A 2 30.86 16.98 85.51
CA ALA A 2 31.87 17.00 84.44
C ALA A 2 31.59 16.24 83.11
N ASN A 3 31.43 17.02 82.04
CA ASN A 3 31.97 16.72 80.69
C ASN A 3 33.36 17.41 80.60
N PRO A 4 34.29 17.00 79.70
CA PRO A 4 34.36 17.62 78.36
C PRO A 4 34.83 16.72 77.18
N ASN A 5 34.77 17.33 75.99
CA ASN A 5 35.29 17.05 74.62
C ASN A 5 36.50 16.09 74.45
N ASP A 6 36.85 15.56 73.27
CA ASP A 6 36.84 16.04 71.84
C ASP A 6 36.84 14.83 70.86
N SER A 7 36.68 14.91 69.53
CA SER A 7 35.81 15.67 68.61
C SER A 7 35.94 15.12 67.17
N ASN A 8 34.98 15.44 66.28
CA ASN A 8 34.99 15.36 64.80
C ASN A 8 35.54 14.11 64.06
N ASN A 9 34.66 13.41 63.32
CA ASN A 9 34.72 13.44 61.85
C ASN A 9 33.42 12.93 61.18
N ASP A 10 32.92 13.66 60.18
CA ASP A 10 31.76 13.27 59.36
C ASP A 10 32.16 12.34 58.20
N LYS A 11 31.28 11.38 57.84
CA LYS A 11 31.18 10.85 56.47
C LYS A 11 29.74 10.49 56.11
N ASN A 12 29.25 11.10 55.02
CA ASN A 12 27.98 10.77 54.39
C ASN A 12 27.89 9.28 54.00
N THR A 13 26.74 8.67 54.29
CA THR A 13 26.25 7.50 53.55
C THR A 13 25.58 7.98 52.26
N GLU A 14 26.25 7.89 51.12
CA GLU A 14 25.62 8.17 49.82
C GLU A 14 24.56 7.10 49.49
N ASN A 15 23.37 7.55 49.09
CA ASN A 15 22.25 6.69 48.73
C ASN A 15 22.44 6.18 47.29
N VAL A 16 23.08 5.03 47.13
CA VAL A 16 23.40 4.46 45.81
C VAL A 16 22.16 3.88 45.14
N ASP A 17 21.67 4.58 44.10
CA ASP A 17 20.50 4.19 43.32
C ASP A 17 20.70 2.81 42.65
N SER A 18 19.74 1.90 42.88
CA SER A 18 19.75 0.53 42.38
C SER A 18 19.69 0.42 40.85
N SER A 19 19.24 1.48 40.17
CA SER A 19 19.19 1.55 38.70
C SER A 19 20.52 1.96 38.04
N SER A 20 21.52 2.37 38.81
CA SER A 20 22.80 2.88 38.27
C SER A 20 23.63 1.79 37.57
N PHE A 21 24.22 2.16 36.43
CA PHE A 21 25.02 1.25 35.58
C PHE A 21 26.20 0.59 36.31
N ALA A 22 26.78 1.28 37.30
CA ALA A 22 27.85 0.74 38.15
C ALA A 22 27.34 -0.39 39.06
N SER A 23 26.14 -0.27 39.63
CA SER A 23 25.48 -1.30 40.44
C SER A 23 25.20 -2.56 39.60
N ILE A 24 24.76 -2.38 38.36
CA ILE A 24 24.52 -3.47 37.40
C ILE A 24 25.84 -4.19 37.05
N LEU A 25 26.91 -3.45 36.74
CA LEU A 25 28.24 -4.01 36.47
C LEU A 25 28.81 -4.78 37.68
N ALA A 26 28.60 -4.28 38.91
CA ALA A 26 29.00 -4.98 40.13
C ALA A 26 28.22 -6.29 40.33
N GLY A 27 26.91 -6.30 40.06
CA GLY A 27 26.08 -7.51 40.11
C GLY A 27 26.47 -8.57 39.08
N VAL A 28 26.68 -8.15 37.82
CA VAL A 28 27.14 -9.04 36.73
C VAL A 28 28.52 -9.62 37.04
N LYS A 29 29.41 -8.85 37.69
CA LYS A 29 30.70 -9.36 38.13
C LYS A 29 30.55 -10.45 39.21
N ARG A 30 29.73 -10.23 40.24
CA ARG A 30 29.48 -11.24 41.29
C ARG A 30 28.98 -12.57 40.72
N MET A 31 27.98 -12.56 39.85
CA MET A 31 27.48 -13.79 39.24
C MET A 31 28.54 -14.53 38.40
N ARG A 32 29.53 -13.80 37.85
CA ARG A 32 30.66 -14.41 37.12
C ARG A 32 31.70 -15.02 38.06
N ASP A 33 31.99 -14.34 39.17
CA ASP A 33 32.91 -14.81 40.20
C ASP A 33 32.31 -16.02 40.99
N GLU A 34 30.98 -16.06 41.16
CA GLU A 34 30.22 -17.17 41.79
C GLU A 34 30.13 -18.44 40.92
N HIS A 35 30.32 -18.34 39.60
CA HIS A 35 30.23 -19.47 38.65
C HIS A 35 31.58 -19.81 38.00
N GLY A 36 32.70 -19.48 38.66
CA GLY A 36 34.04 -19.82 38.20
C GLY A 36 34.38 -21.31 38.34
N GLY A 37 34.12 -22.09 37.29
CA GLY A 37 34.55 -23.49 37.14
C GLY A 37 35.38 -23.68 35.88
N ASP A 38 36.61 -24.18 36.02
CA ASP A 38 37.63 -24.17 34.97
C ASP A 38 37.45 -25.27 33.91
N PHE A 39 37.87 -25.01 32.68
CA PHE A 39 37.96 -25.99 31.59
C PHE A 39 39.23 -25.73 30.78
N SER A 40 40.15 -26.68 30.84
CA SER A 40 41.54 -26.53 30.38
C SER A 40 41.73 -26.80 28.87
N GLU A 41 42.69 -26.09 28.27
CA GLU A 41 43.15 -26.35 26.91
C GLU A 41 44.02 -27.63 26.86
N ASN A 42 43.54 -28.66 26.16
CA ASN A 42 44.35 -29.62 25.40
C ASN A 42 43.44 -30.40 24.43
N ASP A 43 43.99 -30.73 23.24
CA ASP A 43 43.30 -31.28 22.06
C ASP A 43 42.18 -30.34 21.47
N ILE A 44 42.05 -30.11 20.15
CA ILE A 44 42.55 -30.81 18.95
C ILE A 44 43.15 -29.81 17.91
N THR A 45 44.16 -30.28 17.16
CA THR A 45 44.93 -29.61 16.10
C THR A 45 44.14 -29.14 14.85
N ILE A 46 44.37 -27.89 14.40
CA ILE A 46 44.32 -27.48 12.97
C ILE A 46 45.52 -26.55 12.63
N GLN A 47 46.01 -26.62 11.39
CA GLN A 47 47.30 -26.10 10.91
C GLN A 47 47.35 -24.58 10.59
N ARG A 48 48.59 -24.06 10.43
CA ARG A 48 49.00 -22.72 9.96
C ARG A 48 50.13 -22.96 8.91
N LYS A 49 50.50 -22.13 7.94
CA LYS A 49 50.42 -20.67 7.62
C LYS A 49 50.36 -20.56 6.05
N PRO A 50 50.88 -19.57 5.28
CA PRO A 50 51.34 -18.19 5.56
C PRO A 50 50.72 -17.05 4.69
N GLN A 51 50.45 -15.91 5.34
CA GLN A 51 50.76 -14.50 4.96
C GLN A 51 50.89 -14.04 3.49
N GLN A 52 50.21 -12.92 3.17
CA GLN A 52 50.72 -11.60 2.65
C GLN A 52 49.53 -10.81 2.05
N GLN A 53 49.45 -9.47 1.98
CA GLN A 53 50.14 -8.33 2.62
C GLN A 53 49.17 -7.12 2.62
N LYS A 54 49.44 -6.01 3.33
CA LYS A 54 48.55 -4.82 3.39
C LYS A 54 49.34 -3.50 3.26
N PRO A 55 49.03 -2.62 2.28
CA PRO A 55 49.60 -1.28 2.19
C PRO A 55 48.68 -0.17 2.76
N SER A 56 49.28 1.00 3.01
CA SER A 56 48.67 2.24 3.54
C SER A 56 48.58 3.33 2.44
N PRO A 57 47.85 4.45 2.63
CA PRO A 57 47.51 5.39 1.55
C PRO A 57 48.55 6.51 1.32
N PRO A 58 48.57 7.14 0.14
CA PRO A 58 49.28 8.39 -0.14
C PRO A 58 48.41 9.66 0.02
N THR A 59 49.07 10.82 0.03
CA THR A 59 48.51 12.15 0.39
C THR A 59 47.95 12.94 -0.80
N ALA A 60 47.20 14.01 -0.50
CA ALA A 60 46.40 14.81 -1.45
C ALA A 60 47.19 15.72 -2.42
N SER A 61 46.56 16.05 -3.55
CA SER A 61 46.81 17.27 -4.34
C SER A 61 45.57 17.70 -5.15
N SER A 62 45.49 19.00 -5.47
CA SER A 62 44.43 19.73 -6.19
C SER A 62 45.05 21.03 -6.76
N PRO A 63 44.39 21.83 -7.63
CA PRO A 63 43.19 21.60 -8.47
C PRO A 63 43.41 21.95 -9.98
N VAL A 64 42.49 21.54 -10.87
CA VAL A 64 42.34 22.15 -12.22
C VAL A 64 40.84 22.31 -12.56
N LYS A 65 40.48 23.36 -13.31
CA LYS A 65 39.11 23.73 -13.72
C LYS A 65 38.74 23.19 -15.12
N PRO A 66 37.44 23.06 -15.47
CA PRO A 66 37.01 22.48 -16.75
C PRO A 66 37.22 23.42 -17.95
N ILE A 67 37.35 22.82 -19.13
CA ILE A 67 37.32 23.48 -20.45
C ILE A 67 36.15 22.90 -21.28
N THR A 68 35.63 23.72 -22.20
CA THR A 68 34.27 23.63 -22.73
C THR A 68 34.24 23.44 -24.25
N ASN A 69 33.29 22.64 -24.75
CA ASN A 69 32.78 22.56 -26.13
C ASN A 69 33.76 22.30 -27.29
N ASN A 70 33.58 21.16 -27.98
CA ASN A 70 32.89 21.08 -29.29
C ASN A 70 33.15 19.72 -29.98
N ILE A 71 32.11 19.10 -30.54
CA ILE A 71 32.24 18.00 -31.52
C ILE A 71 31.46 18.38 -32.77
N THR A 72 32.17 18.50 -33.89
CA THR A 72 31.60 18.92 -35.18
C THR A 72 31.07 17.72 -35.97
N THR A 73 29.90 17.92 -36.56
CA THR A 73 29.25 17.20 -37.66
C THR A 73 30.11 16.21 -38.48
N ALA A 74 29.67 14.95 -38.52
CA ALA A 74 29.96 14.04 -39.64
C ALA A 74 28.74 13.13 -39.91
N ARG A 75 27.85 13.55 -40.82
CA ARG A 75 26.83 12.64 -41.40
C ARG A 75 27.52 11.73 -42.41
N LYS A 76 27.33 10.41 -42.30
CA LYS A 76 27.46 9.51 -43.45
C LYS A 76 26.21 8.65 -43.54
N VAL A 77 25.46 8.83 -44.63
CA VAL A 77 24.29 8.02 -44.97
C VAL A 77 24.79 6.71 -45.57
N LEU A 78 24.14 5.60 -45.21
CA LEU A 78 24.11 4.41 -46.04
C LEU A 78 22.67 3.91 -46.09
N GLU A 79 22.22 3.57 -47.29
CA GLU A 79 20.85 3.20 -47.63
C GLU A 79 20.77 1.66 -47.83
N THR A 80 19.62 1.17 -48.33
CA THR A 80 19.35 -0.23 -48.73
C THR A 80 19.32 -1.28 -47.60
N GLN A 81 18.44 -2.29 -47.58
CA GLN A 81 17.34 -2.68 -48.50
C GLN A 81 16.01 -2.92 -47.76
N ARG A 82 14.93 -3.06 -48.56
CA ARG A 82 13.56 -3.34 -48.15
C ARG A 82 13.34 -4.85 -47.97
N ALA A 83 12.54 -5.26 -46.99
CA ALA A 83 11.97 -6.62 -46.91
C ALA A 83 10.45 -6.53 -46.74
N THR A 84 9.70 -7.30 -47.52
CA THR A 84 8.23 -7.30 -47.58
C THR A 84 7.65 -8.54 -46.91
N LEU A 85 6.76 -8.36 -45.92
CA LEU A 85 5.86 -9.39 -45.42
C LEU A 85 4.66 -8.77 -44.66
N GLU A 86 3.47 -9.02 -45.18
CA GLU A 86 2.12 -9.02 -44.58
C GLU A 86 1.57 -7.86 -43.71
N LYS A 87 0.23 -7.73 -43.75
CA LYS A 87 -0.54 -6.62 -43.19
C LYS A 87 -0.97 -6.83 -41.73
N PRO A 88 -0.68 -5.88 -40.81
CA PRO A 88 -1.39 -5.79 -39.54
C PRO A 88 -2.76 -5.11 -39.70
N THR A 89 -3.85 -5.81 -39.36
CA THR A 89 -5.22 -5.27 -39.44
C THR A 89 -5.56 -4.40 -38.23
N ALA A 90 -5.17 -3.12 -38.26
CA ALA A 90 -5.64 -2.10 -37.32
C ALA A 90 -5.72 -0.72 -38.00
N LYS A 91 -6.86 -0.02 -37.87
CA LYS A 91 -7.01 1.36 -38.36
C LYS A 91 -6.53 2.35 -37.27
N PRO A 92 -5.60 3.27 -37.56
CA PRO A 92 -5.27 4.36 -36.64
C PRO A 92 -6.47 5.30 -36.44
N VAL A 93 -6.68 5.76 -35.21
CA VAL A 93 -7.69 6.79 -34.89
C VAL A 93 -7.04 8.17 -35.08
N SER A 94 -7.64 9.00 -35.93
CA SER A 94 -7.17 10.37 -36.17
C SER A 94 -7.43 11.30 -34.98
N PRO A 95 -6.53 12.25 -34.67
CA PRO A 95 -6.78 13.26 -33.64
C PRO A 95 -7.86 14.26 -34.07
N VAL A 96 -8.68 14.70 -33.11
CA VAL A 96 -9.78 15.66 -33.34
C VAL A 96 -9.22 17.09 -33.53
N PRO A 97 -9.59 17.82 -34.59
CA PRO A 97 -9.21 19.22 -34.75
C PRO A 97 -9.85 20.14 -33.70
N GLN A 98 -9.08 21.04 -33.10
CA GLN A 98 -9.59 22.10 -32.23
C GLN A 98 -10.04 23.30 -33.07
N GLN A 99 -11.29 23.76 -32.89
CA GLN A 99 -11.78 24.99 -33.51
C GLN A 99 -11.50 26.23 -32.62
N PRO A 100 -11.16 27.39 -33.21
CA PRO A 100 -10.87 28.61 -32.45
C PRO A 100 -12.13 29.28 -31.91
N LYS A 101 -12.02 29.91 -30.73
CA LYS A 101 -13.09 30.74 -30.16
C LYS A 101 -13.07 32.13 -30.78
N GLN A 102 -14.16 32.53 -31.43
CA GLN A 102 -14.43 33.94 -31.75
C GLN A 102 -15.12 34.63 -30.56
N SER A 103 -14.95 35.95 -30.46
CA SER A 103 -15.46 36.79 -29.38
C SER A 103 -16.33 37.93 -29.92
N SER A 104 -17.53 38.08 -29.36
CA SER A 104 -18.45 39.19 -29.66
C SER A 104 -19.07 39.75 -28.36
N PRO A 105 -19.19 41.08 -28.19
CA PRO A 105 -19.67 41.69 -26.94
C PRO A 105 -21.19 41.95 -26.93
N PRO A 106 -21.86 41.91 -25.75
CA PRO A 106 -23.20 42.47 -25.55
C PRO A 106 -23.16 43.97 -25.16
N PRO A 107 -24.25 44.73 -25.37
CA PRO A 107 -24.32 46.18 -25.12
C PRO A 107 -24.56 46.56 -23.63
N ARG A 108 -24.42 47.86 -23.32
CA ARG A 108 -24.66 48.46 -22.00
C ARG A 108 -25.90 49.38 -21.98
N LEU A 109 -26.70 49.25 -20.92
CA LEU A 109 -27.56 50.29 -20.29
C LEU A 109 -27.52 49.97 -18.77
N SER A 110 -27.03 50.83 -17.87
CA SER A 110 -27.78 51.87 -17.10
C SER A 110 -29.11 51.38 -16.50
N SER A 111 -29.39 51.46 -15.19
CA SER A 111 -28.62 51.86 -13.97
C SER A 111 -29.38 51.32 -12.72
N SER A 112 -29.16 51.62 -11.42
CA SER A 112 -28.31 52.56 -10.65
C SER A 112 -28.34 52.17 -9.15
N ASN A 113 -27.37 52.64 -8.34
CA ASN A 113 -27.35 52.69 -6.84
C ASN A 113 -27.25 51.33 -6.09
N VAL A 114 -26.64 51.20 -4.89
CA VAL A 114 -25.74 52.09 -4.11
C VAL A 114 -24.79 51.25 -3.22
N SER A 115 -23.60 51.79 -2.88
CA SER A 115 -22.58 51.38 -1.88
C SER A 115 -22.77 50.07 -1.05
N ASN A 116 -21.78 49.17 -0.92
CA ASN A 116 -20.58 49.41 -0.11
C ASN A 116 -19.45 48.34 -0.21
N GLN A 117 -18.21 48.83 -0.03
CA GLN A 117 -17.01 48.21 0.57
C GLN A 117 -16.49 46.81 0.16
N ILE A 118 -15.35 46.87 -0.53
CA ILE A 118 -14.36 45.85 -0.90
C ILE A 118 -13.88 44.95 0.27
N ARG A 119 -13.77 43.63 0.02
CA ARG A 119 -12.66 42.77 0.50
C ARG A 119 -12.31 41.68 -0.54
N PRO A 120 -11.06 41.19 -0.60
CA PRO A 120 -10.56 40.51 -1.80
C PRO A 120 -10.73 38.98 -1.81
N GLY A 121 -10.94 38.44 -3.02
CA GLY A 121 -10.31 37.21 -3.50
C GLY A 121 -10.62 35.90 -2.79
N ARG A 122 -11.72 35.22 -3.20
CA ARG A 122 -11.81 33.76 -3.09
C ARG A 122 -12.02 33.17 -4.49
N LEU A 123 -11.09 32.34 -4.93
CA LEU A 123 -11.22 31.55 -6.15
C LEU A 123 -12.49 30.67 -6.06
N PRO A 124 -13.23 30.46 -7.16
CA PRO A 124 -14.34 29.51 -7.17
C PRO A 124 -13.78 28.10 -6.98
N GLN A 125 -13.86 27.58 -5.75
CA GLN A 125 -13.55 26.18 -5.51
C GLN A 125 -14.58 25.33 -6.27
N GLN A 126 -14.09 24.31 -6.98
CA GLN A 126 -14.96 23.29 -7.56
C GLN A 126 -15.90 22.74 -6.47
N PRO A 127 -17.14 22.34 -6.82
CA PRO A 127 -18.08 21.84 -5.83
C PRO A 127 -17.48 20.61 -5.15
N ARG A 128 -17.03 20.80 -3.91
CA ARG A 128 -16.75 19.69 -3.00
C ARG A 128 -18.05 18.90 -2.90
N SER A 129 -18.00 17.59 -3.14
CA SER A 129 -19.14 16.72 -2.88
C SER A 129 -19.48 16.83 -1.40
N SER A 130 -20.54 17.59 -1.08
CA SER A 130 -21.01 17.76 0.29
C SER A 130 -21.76 16.51 0.73
N GLY A 131 -21.00 15.44 0.97
CA GLY A 131 -21.46 14.37 1.84
C GLY A 131 -21.81 14.97 3.20
N LEU A 132 -22.73 14.30 3.91
CA LEU A 132 -23.04 14.64 5.29
C LEU A 132 -21.74 14.60 6.11
N SER A 133 -21.54 15.57 7.00
CA SER A 133 -20.40 15.55 7.94
C SER A 133 -20.43 14.28 8.79
N ASP A 134 -21.63 13.89 9.20
CA ASP A 134 -21.92 12.89 10.21
C ASP A 134 -22.61 11.67 9.58
N ILE A 135 -22.44 10.50 10.18
CA ILE A 135 -23.17 9.28 9.76
C ILE A 135 -24.59 9.35 10.32
N LEU A 136 -25.61 9.13 9.50
CA LEU A 136 -26.98 9.00 10.00
C LEU A 136 -27.23 7.56 10.43
N VAL A 137 -27.72 7.38 11.66
CA VAL A 137 -27.95 6.08 12.31
C VAL A 137 -29.44 5.88 12.51
N HIS A 138 -29.99 4.75 12.07
CA HIS A 138 -31.41 4.49 12.22
C HIS A 138 -31.73 4.18 13.69
N LYS A 139 -32.83 4.73 14.22
CA LYS A 139 -33.18 4.60 15.65
C LYS A 139 -33.27 3.15 16.18
N SER A 140 -33.50 2.15 15.32
CA SER A 140 -33.44 0.73 15.75
C SER A 140 -32.04 0.26 16.17
N GLN A 141 -30.99 1.00 15.82
CA GLN A 141 -29.60 0.69 16.15
C GLN A 141 -29.11 1.37 17.44
N GLU A 142 -29.97 2.14 18.14
CA GLU A 142 -29.65 2.85 19.38
C GLU A 142 -29.01 1.96 20.46
N LYS A 143 -29.41 0.68 20.52
CA LYS A 143 -28.93 -0.31 21.49
C LYS A 143 -27.85 -1.25 20.94
N ASN A 144 -27.24 -0.92 19.80
CA ASN A 144 -26.21 -1.74 19.16
C ASN A 144 -24.81 -1.38 19.74
N PRO A 145 -24.09 -2.32 20.40
CA PRO A 145 -22.83 -2.02 21.08
C PRO A 145 -21.71 -1.52 20.16
N LEU A 146 -21.84 -1.71 18.83
CA LEU A 146 -20.90 -1.13 17.86
C LEU A 146 -20.83 0.41 17.92
N LEU A 147 -21.85 1.08 18.48
CA LEU A 147 -21.85 2.54 18.68
C LEU A 147 -20.95 2.98 19.85
N SER A 148 -20.77 2.14 20.88
CA SER A 148 -20.08 2.49 22.12
C SER A 148 -18.63 2.01 22.19
N GLU A 149 -18.32 0.88 21.56
CA GLU A 149 -17.07 0.13 21.77
C GLU A 149 -16.05 0.26 20.62
N SER A 150 -16.36 1.02 19.56
CA SER A 150 -15.56 1.10 18.33
C SER A 150 -15.12 2.53 17.96
N MET A 151 -14.45 2.68 16.81
CA MET A 151 -14.19 3.98 16.17
C MET A 151 -15.48 4.80 15.86
N MET A 152 -16.68 4.22 15.96
CA MET A 152 -17.93 4.98 15.99
C MET A 152 -18.03 5.94 17.17
N LYS A 153 -17.28 5.73 18.26
CA LYS A 153 -17.23 6.65 19.40
C LYS A 153 -16.52 7.97 19.08
N THR A 154 -15.59 7.96 18.12
CA THR A 154 -14.81 9.14 17.70
C THR A 154 -15.24 9.69 16.34
N THR A 155 -15.97 8.91 15.55
CA THR A 155 -16.58 9.34 14.28
C THR A 155 -17.91 10.04 14.56
N PRO A 156 -18.20 11.22 13.98
CA PRO A 156 -19.47 11.90 14.25
C PRO A 156 -20.65 11.17 13.61
N TRP A 157 -21.73 11.01 14.38
CA TRP A 157 -22.97 10.39 13.94
C TRP A 157 -24.19 10.96 14.68
N VAL A 158 -25.37 10.86 14.05
CA VAL A 158 -26.64 11.39 14.57
C VAL A 158 -27.78 10.40 14.31
N PHE A 159 -28.72 10.26 15.24
CA PHE A 159 -29.91 9.42 15.02
C PHE A 159 -30.93 10.08 14.10
N ASP A 160 -31.33 9.37 13.04
CA ASP A 160 -32.44 9.74 12.16
C ASP A 160 -33.49 8.61 12.10
N GLY A 161 -34.77 8.97 12.13
CA GLY A 161 -35.90 8.06 11.94
C GLY A 161 -36.39 7.97 10.49
N SER A 162 -35.91 8.85 9.60
CA SER A 162 -36.34 8.94 8.21
C SER A 162 -35.57 8.01 7.26
N ILE A 163 -34.33 7.64 7.62
CA ILE A 163 -33.48 6.78 6.80
C ILE A 163 -33.99 5.34 6.75
N LEU A 164 -33.83 4.70 5.58
CA LEU A 164 -34.35 3.35 5.33
C LEU A 164 -33.33 2.24 5.59
N SER A 165 -32.02 2.56 5.57
CA SER A 165 -30.92 1.66 5.93
C SER A 165 -30.75 1.57 7.46
N ASP A 166 -29.69 0.93 7.94
CA ASP A 166 -29.33 0.91 9.38
C ASP A 166 -28.30 2.00 9.70
N TYR A 167 -27.33 2.17 8.80
CA TYR A 167 -26.39 3.29 8.78
C TYR A 167 -26.37 3.91 7.38
N TYR A 168 -26.20 5.23 7.29
CA TYR A 168 -26.22 5.98 6.04
C TYR A 168 -25.05 6.97 6.04
N ILE A 169 -24.11 6.75 5.13
CA ILE A 169 -22.82 7.46 5.05
C ILE A 169 -22.89 8.61 4.04
N SER A 170 -23.52 8.34 2.89
CA SER A 170 -23.79 9.30 1.82
C SER A 170 -24.93 8.76 0.93
N PRO A 171 -25.50 9.56 0.02
CA PRO A 171 -26.54 9.07 -0.91
C PRO A 171 -26.12 7.82 -1.69
N THR A 172 -24.83 7.73 -2.02
CA THR A 172 -24.19 6.64 -2.75
C THR A 172 -23.62 5.53 -1.86
N PHE A 173 -23.72 5.61 -0.52
CA PHE A 173 -23.17 4.60 0.39
C PHE A 173 -24.10 4.35 1.60
N GLN A 174 -24.75 3.19 1.58
CA GLN A 174 -25.80 2.79 2.52
C GLN A 174 -25.48 1.40 3.10
N ILE A 175 -25.65 1.22 4.41
CA ILE A 175 -25.31 -0.02 5.12
C ILE A 175 -26.54 -0.59 5.83
N LEU A 176 -26.84 -1.87 5.58
CA LEU A 176 -27.74 -2.70 6.37
C LEU A 176 -26.93 -3.51 7.39
N PHE A 177 -27.47 -3.72 8.58
CA PHE A 177 -26.81 -4.45 9.67
C PHE A 177 -27.55 -5.73 10.03
N LEU A 178 -26.79 -6.81 10.28
CA LEU A 178 -27.34 -8.11 10.66
C LEU A 178 -26.39 -8.85 11.61
N SER A 179 -26.91 -9.45 12.69
CA SER A 179 -26.20 -10.49 13.44
C SER A 179 -26.66 -11.87 12.95
N LEU A 180 -25.76 -12.84 12.86
CA LEU A 180 -26.12 -14.21 12.45
C LEU A 180 -27.01 -14.91 13.47
N LYS A 181 -26.81 -14.64 14.76
CA LYS A 181 -27.67 -15.09 15.87
C LYS A 181 -29.09 -14.56 15.73
N TYR A 182 -29.24 -13.29 15.36
CA TYR A 182 -30.55 -12.71 15.06
C TYR A 182 -31.15 -13.26 13.75
N HIS A 183 -30.34 -13.44 12.70
CA HIS A 183 -30.80 -14.02 11.43
C HIS A 183 -31.29 -15.47 11.59
N LYS A 184 -30.64 -16.28 12.44
CA LYS A 184 -31.13 -17.63 12.82
C LYS A 184 -32.52 -17.59 13.47
N LEU A 185 -32.83 -16.53 14.22
CA LEU A 185 -34.12 -16.37 14.89
C LEU A 185 -35.21 -15.81 13.95
N ARG A 186 -34.85 -14.86 13.08
CA ARG A 186 -35.75 -14.12 12.17
C ARG A 186 -35.17 -14.02 10.74
N PRO A 187 -35.15 -15.11 9.95
CA PRO A 187 -34.52 -15.10 8.63
C PRO A 187 -35.21 -14.15 7.62
N GLU A 188 -36.51 -13.90 7.79
CA GLU A 188 -37.30 -13.00 6.94
C GLU A 188 -37.06 -11.50 7.21
N TYR A 189 -36.35 -11.16 8.29
CA TYR A 189 -36.02 -9.78 8.66
C TYR A 189 -35.25 -9.07 7.54
N ILE A 190 -34.20 -9.69 7.00
CA ILE A 190 -33.31 -9.04 6.03
C ILE A 190 -34.03 -8.80 4.68
N TRP A 191 -34.88 -9.73 4.25
CA TRP A 191 -35.77 -9.55 3.10
C TRP A 191 -36.70 -8.34 3.30
N THR A 192 -37.26 -8.20 4.52
CA THR A 192 -38.17 -7.10 4.88
C THR A 192 -37.44 -5.75 4.96
N ARG A 193 -36.22 -5.70 5.53
CA ARG A 193 -35.37 -4.49 5.52
C ARG A 193 -34.99 -4.08 4.11
N LEU A 194 -34.56 -5.03 3.27
CA LEU A 194 -34.21 -4.79 1.87
C LEU A 194 -35.42 -4.28 1.06
N LYS A 195 -36.59 -4.92 1.16
CA LYS A 195 -37.81 -4.43 0.49
C LYS A 195 -38.17 -3.01 0.92
N ARG A 196 -37.94 -2.62 2.18
CA ARG A 196 -38.13 -1.25 2.66
C ARG A 196 -37.11 -0.28 2.07
N LEU A 197 -35.82 -0.62 2.09
CA LEU A 197 -34.73 0.16 1.46
C LEU A 197 -35.02 0.42 -0.03
N ASN A 198 -35.60 -0.57 -0.69
CA ASN A 198 -36.01 -0.55 -2.10
C ASN A 198 -37.32 0.23 -2.36
N LYS A 199 -37.82 1.01 -1.39
CA LYS A 199 -39.11 1.74 -1.45
C LYS A 199 -40.31 0.84 -1.83
N GLY A 200 -40.29 -0.42 -1.39
CA GLY A 200 -41.31 -1.43 -1.67
C GLY A 200 -41.04 -2.30 -2.91
N SER A 201 -40.12 -1.92 -3.80
CA SER A 201 -39.83 -2.69 -5.01
C SER A 201 -39.12 -4.01 -4.69
N THR A 202 -39.70 -5.11 -5.18
CA THR A 202 -39.07 -6.44 -5.23
C THR A 202 -38.23 -6.65 -6.50
N ILE A 203 -38.33 -5.78 -7.50
CA ILE A 203 -37.54 -5.87 -8.74
C ILE A 203 -36.25 -5.06 -8.59
N ILE A 204 -35.12 -5.71 -8.87
CA ILE A 204 -33.76 -5.16 -8.74
C ILE A 204 -33.06 -5.08 -10.12
N GLU A 205 -33.54 -5.84 -11.11
CA GLU A 205 -32.98 -6.01 -12.47
C GLU A 205 -32.75 -4.72 -13.28
N ASN A 206 -33.33 -3.59 -12.86
CA ASN A 206 -33.17 -2.28 -13.50
C ASN A 206 -32.66 -1.17 -12.54
N ARG A 207 -31.91 -1.54 -11.49
CA ARG A 207 -31.20 -0.58 -10.60
C ARG A 207 -30.04 0.11 -11.34
N LYS A 208 -30.35 1.18 -12.07
CA LYS A 208 -29.36 2.14 -12.57
C LYS A 208 -29.00 3.24 -11.54
N ASP A 209 -29.16 2.96 -10.24
CA ASP A 209 -28.67 3.83 -9.18
C ASP A 209 -27.31 3.32 -8.68
N ASN A 210 -26.24 4.05 -8.98
CA ASN A 210 -24.84 3.71 -8.68
C ASN A 210 -24.51 3.82 -7.18
N ASN A 211 -25.34 3.22 -6.34
CA ASN A 211 -25.35 3.34 -4.89
C ASN A 211 -24.79 2.05 -4.28
N LEU A 212 -23.61 2.15 -3.65
CA LEU A 212 -23.02 1.06 -2.89
C LEU A 212 -23.92 0.70 -1.70
N ARG A 213 -24.44 -0.52 -1.73
CA ARG A 213 -25.24 -1.13 -0.66
C ARG A 213 -24.42 -2.22 0.00
N VAL A 214 -24.08 -2.05 1.26
CA VAL A 214 -23.35 -3.05 2.05
C VAL A 214 -24.32 -3.77 2.98
N LEU A 215 -24.27 -5.10 3.00
CA LEU A 215 -24.80 -5.89 4.12
C LEU A 215 -23.64 -6.23 5.04
N LEU A 216 -23.58 -5.55 6.19
CA LEU A 216 -22.60 -5.77 7.23
C LEU A 216 -23.13 -6.83 8.22
N VAL A 217 -22.43 -7.95 8.30
CA VAL A 217 -22.84 -9.13 9.08
C VAL A 217 -21.86 -9.39 10.22
N VAL A 218 -22.35 -9.39 11.46
CA VAL A 218 -21.61 -9.85 12.63
C VAL A 218 -21.76 -11.36 12.77
N VAL A 219 -20.62 -12.06 12.83
CA VAL A 219 -20.52 -13.53 12.93
C VAL A 219 -20.50 -13.95 14.40
N ASP A 220 -21.67 -13.86 15.04
CA ASP A 220 -21.89 -14.15 16.47
C ASP A 220 -22.46 -15.57 16.75
N ILE A 221 -22.11 -16.54 15.89
CA ILE A 221 -22.43 -17.98 16.02
C ILE A 221 -21.29 -18.86 15.50
N ASP A 222 -21.11 -20.04 16.11
CA ASP A 222 -20.08 -21.01 15.70
C ASP A 222 -20.42 -21.69 14.37
N SER A 223 -21.67 -22.13 14.21
CA SER A 223 -22.14 -22.81 12.99
C SER A 223 -22.55 -21.81 11.90
N HIS A 224 -21.63 -20.93 11.49
CA HIS A 224 -21.89 -19.83 10.56
C HIS A 224 -21.91 -20.24 9.07
N GLN A 225 -21.21 -21.31 8.67
CA GLN A 225 -20.91 -21.63 7.26
C GLN A 225 -22.12 -21.65 6.31
N GLU A 226 -23.11 -22.51 6.57
CA GLU A 226 -24.30 -22.67 5.71
C GLU A 226 -25.24 -21.44 5.77
N VAL A 227 -25.19 -20.66 6.86
CA VAL A 227 -25.93 -19.40 6.98
C VAL A 227 -25.29 -18.32 6.10
N LEU A 228 -23.96 -18.17 6.16
CA LEU A 228 -23.21 -17.26 5.31
C LEU A 228 -23.34 -17.63 3.83
N ARG A 229 -23.32 -18.92 3.47
CA ARG A 229 -23.55 -19.39 2.10
C ARG A 229 -24.89 -18.90 1.54
N LYS A 230 -25.96 -18.99 2.33
CA LYS A 230 -27.30 -18.49 1.97
C LYS A 230 -27.36 -16.97 1.89
N LEU A 231 -26.67 -16.26 2.80
CA LEU A 231 -26.56 -14.80 2.75
C LEU A 231 -25.75 -14.31 1.54
N SER A 232 -24.71 -15.02 1.12
CA SER A 232 -23.94 -14.70 -0.11
C SER A 232 -24.80 -14.84 -1.37
N ASP A 233 -25.58 -15.93 -1.49
CA ASP A 233 -26.54 -16.13 -2.58
C ASP A 233 -27.62 -15.02 -2.61
N PHE A 234 -28.18 -14.66 -1.45
CA PHE A 234 -29.08 -13.53 -1.28
C PHE A 234 -28.45 -12.20 -1.70
N CYS A 235 -27.20 -11.92 -1.30
CA CYS A 235 -26.49 -10.70 -1.66
C CYS A 235 -26.23 -10.58 -3.17
N ILE A 236 -25.81 -11.67 -3.82
CA ILE A 236 -25.59 -11.73 -5.28
C ILE A 236 -26.91 -11.47 -6.03
N LYS A 237 -28.02 -12.08 -5.59
CA LYS A 237 -29.36 -11.90 -6.19
C LYS A 237 -29.95 -10.50 -6.02
N HIS A 238 -29.35 -9.65 -5.18
CA HIS A 238 -29.93 -8.37 -4.77
C HIS A 238 -28.99 -7.17 -4.88
N ASP A 239 -27.84 -7.32 -5.54
CA ASP A 239 -26.82 -6.27 -5.70
C ASP A 239 -26.38 -5.65 -4.36
N LEU A 240 -26.01 -6.53 -3.42
CA LEU A 240 -25.47 -6.17 -2.11
C LEU A 240 -24.02 -6.65 -1.97
N SER A 241 -23.14 -5.77 -1.49
CA SER A 241 -21.79 -6.14 -1.07
C SER A 241 -21.84 -6.74 0.34
N LEU A 242 -21.51 -8.02 0.48
CA LEU A 242 -21.42 -8.68 1.78
C LEU A 242 -20.09 -8.34 2.47
N VAL A 243 -20.15 -7.81 3.69
CA VAL A 243 -18.97 -7.58 4.56
C VAL A 243 -19.20 -8.33 5.86
N LEU A 244 -18.19 -9.07 6.32
CA LEU A 244 -18.24 -9.85 7.55
C LEU A 244 -17.38 -9.18 8.62
N ALA A 245 -17.84 -9.24 9.87
CA ALA A 245 -17.10 -8.86 11.07
C ALA A 245 -17.26 -9.95 12.14
N TRP A 246 -16.20 -10.23 12.89
CA TRP A 246 -16.16 -11.22 13.97
C TRP A 246 -16.45 -10.60 15.34
N SER A 247 -16.48 -9.27 15.44
CA SER A 247 -16.95 -8.55 16.63
C SER A 247 -17.80 -7.32 16.29
N PHE A 248 -18.54 -6.81 17.28
CA PHE A 248 -19.27 -5.55 17.15
C PHE A 248 -18.31 -4.34 17.05
N GLU A 249 -17.15 -4.40 17.71
CA GLU A 249 -16.08 -3.42 17.56
C GLU A 249 -15.61 -3.35 16.09
N GLU A 250 -15.27 -4.48 15.48
CA GLU A 250 -14.82 -4.57 14.10
C GLU A 250 -15.90 -4.05 13.12
N ALA A 251 -17.17 -4.40 13.35
CA ALA A 251 -18.28 -3.88 12.56
C ALA A 251 -18.39 -2.35 12.62
N GLY A 252 -18.24 -1.75 13.81
CA GLY A 252 -18.21 -0.30 13.97
C GLY A 252 -16.97 0.35 13.33
N ASN A 253 -15.82 -0.30 13.42
CA ASN A 253 -14.58 0.14 12.76
C ASN A 253 -14.73 0.14 11.23
N TYR A 254 -15.43 -0.83 10.64
CA TYR A 254 -15.75 -0.83 9.19
C TYR A 254 -16.71 0.31 8.79
N ILE A 255 -17.70 0.65 9.61
CA ILE A 255 -18.59 1.80 9.33
C ILE A 255 -17.81 3.12 9.38
N ALA A 256 -16.97 3.30 10.41
CA ALA A 256 -16.10 4.47 10.57
C ALA A 256 -15.09 4.62 9.40
N LEU A 257 -14.41 3.52 9.03
CA LEU A 257 -13.51 3.47 7.88
C LEU A 257 -14.26 3.77 6.57
N GLY A 258 -15.46 3.23 6.40
CA GLY A 258 -16.34 3.54 5.27
C GLY A 258 -16.61 5.05 5.14
N LYS A 259 -16.88 5.73 6.27
CA LYS A 259 -17.07 7.20 6.26
C LYS A 259 -15.78 7.96 5.95
N HIS A 260 -14.64 7.50 6.45
CA HIS A 260 -13.34 8.10 6.13
C HIS A 260 -13.02 8.01 4.63
N LEU A 261 -13.30 6.86 3.99
CA LEU A 261 -13.09 6.65 2.55
C LEU A 261 -14.08 7.45 1.67
N ASP A 262 -15.33 7.60 2.10
CA ASP A 262 -16.36 8.48 1.50
C ASP A 262 -15.93 9.96 1.53
N ASN A 263 -15.36 10.41 2.65
CA ASN A 263 -14.82 11.76 2.82
C ASN A 263 -13.53 12.01 2.00
N ALA A 264 -12.73 10.98 1.72
CA ALA A 264 -11.42 11.07 1.06
C ALA A 264 -11.33 10.24 -0.26
N PRO A 265 -12.23 10.44 -1.23
CA PRO A 265 -12.39 9.53 -2.37
C PRO A 265 -11.18 9.49 -3.32
N HIS A 266 -10.33 10.52 -3.30
CA HIS A 266 -9.07 10.51 -4.05
C HIS A 266 -8.00 9.61 -3.41
N GLN A 267 -7.91 9.58 -2.08
CA GLN A 267 -6.98 8.71 -1.35
C GLN A 267 -7.44 7.25 -1.43
N ALA A 268 -8.76 7.00 -1.28
CA ALA A 268 -9.34 5.68 -1.52
C ALA A 268 -9.00 5.16 -2.94
N LYS A 269 -9.20 6.00 -3.98
CA LYS A 269 -8.84 5.68 -5.37
C LYS A 269 -7.34 5.59 -5.67
N GLN A 270 -6.47 6.02 -4.74
CA GLN A 270 -5.03 5.81 -4.81
C GLN A 270 -4.61 4.53 -4.09
N SER A 271 -5.18 4.23 -2.93
CA SER A 271 -4.91 3.00 -2.15
C SER A 271 -5.23 1.72 -2.93
N ILE A 272 -6.33 1.71 -3.72
CA ILE A 272 -6.69 0.57 -4.58
C ILE A 272 -5.85 0.47 -5.88
N ARG A 273 -4.97 1.44 -6.18
CA ARG A 273 -4.05 1.33 -7.31
C ARG A 273 -2.82 0.58 -6.82
N GLY A 274 -2.53 -0.56 -7.43
CA GLY A 274 -1.28 -1.27 -7.20
C GLY A 274 -0.10 -0.31 -7.32
N PHE A 275 0.81 -0.39 -6.34
CA PHE A 275 2.02 0.43 -6.31
C PHE A 275 2.75 0.29 -7.64
N LYS A 276 3.20 1.40 -8.21
CA LYS A 276 4.10 1.42 -9.36
C LYS A 276 5.39 2.06 -8.91
N GLY A 277 6.52 1.48 -9.31
CA GLY A 277 7.81 2.16 -9.14
C GLY A 277 7.74 3.58 -9.71
N ALA A 278 8.26 4.56 -8.97
CA ALA A 278 8.28 5.95 -9.43
C ALA A 278 9.09 6.10 -10.74
N ASP A 279 10.19 5.35 -10.84
CA ASP A 279 11.12 5.37 -11.97
C ASP A 279 11.03 4.10 -12.82
N TYR A 280 11.48 4.20 -14.07
CA TYR A 280 11.63 3.04 -14.97
C TYR A 280 12.42 1.90 -14.30
N SER A 281 13.60 2.20 -13.74
CA SER A 281 14.44 1.22 -13.05
C SER A 281 13.71 0.50 -11.91
N SER A 282 12.88 1.20 -11.15
CA SER A 282 12.10 0.64 -10.05
C SER A 282 11.04 -0.35 -10.53
N ASN A 283 10.34 -0.04 -11.63
CA ASN A 283 9.38 -0.97 -12.26
C ASN A 283 10.08 -2.19 -12.88
N VAL A 284 11.30 -2.04 -13.40
CA VAL A 284 12.08 -3.17 -13.94
C VAL A 284 12.60 -4.07 -12.82
N VAL A 285 13.09 -3.49 -11.72
CA VAL A 285 13.48 -4.23 -10.50
C VAL A 285 12.29 -5.03 -9.97
N GLU A 286 11.12 -4.40 -9.84
CA GLU A 286 9.88 -5.07 -9.43
C GLU A 286 9.57 -6.26 -10.34
N ALA A 287 9.43 -6.05 -11.65
CA ALA A 287 9.09 -7.10 -12.62
C ALA A 287 10.09 -8.27 -12.65
N PHE A 288 11.40 -7.99 -12.61
CA PHE A 288 12.43 -9.04 -12.67
C PHE A 288 12.64 -9.76 -11.33
N THR A 289 12.32 -9.14 -10.19
CA THR A 289 12.36 -9.83 -8.87
C THR A 289 11.24 -10.85 -8.67
N GLY A 290 10.23 -10.88 -9.55
CA GLY A 290 9.30 -12.00 -9.67
C GLY A 290 9.93 -13.30 -10.20
N ILE A 291 11.14 -13.23 -10.79
CA ILE A 291 11.86 -14.40 -11.29
C ILE A 291 12.58 -15.11 -10.14
N LYS A 292 12.35 -16.42 -10.00
CA LYS A 292 12.91 -17.24 -8.92
C LYS A 292 14.43 -17.04 -8.78
N SER A 293 14.87 -16.70 -7.57
CA SER A 293 16.28 -16.46 -7.20
C SER A 293 16.96 -15.22 -7.82
N VAL A 294 16.21 -14.30 -8.44
CA VAL A 294 16.73 -13.01 -8.94
C VAL A 294 16.44 -11.91 -7.91
N ASN A 295 17.49 -11.31 -7.35
CA ASN A 295 17.38 -10.28 -6.31
C ASN A 295 17.46 -8.86 -6.90
N LYS A 296 17.03 -7.85 -6.13
CA LYS A 296 17.07 -6.43 -6.55
C LYS A 296 18.44 -6.01 -7.09
N THR A 297 19.53 -6.39 -6.40
CA THR A 297 20.91 -6.13 -6.80
C THR A 297 21.27 -6.76 -8.15
N ASP A 298 20.76 -7.96 -8.45
CA ASP A 298 21.01 -8.62 -9.74
C ASP A 298 20.37 -7.82 -10.88
N VAL A 299 19.15 -7.32 -10.68
CA VAL A 299 18.45 -6.50 -11.69
C VAL A 299 19.14 -5.15 -11.88
N SER A 300 19.60 -4.50 -10.80
CA SER A 300 20.42 -3.29 -10.90
C SER A 300 21.71 -3.52 -11.69
N ASN A 301 22.39 -4.66 -11.46
CA ASN A 301 23.60 -5.02 -12.20
C ASN A 301 23.29 -5.33 -13.68
N LEU A 302 22.18 -6.00 -13.99
CA LEU A 302 21.72 -6.23 -15.36
C LEU A 302 21.40 -4.92 -16.10
N LEU A 303 20.68 -4.00 -15.44
CA LEU A 303 20.37 -2.67 -15.97
C LEU A 303 21.63 -1.84 -16.23
N ALA A 304 22.60 -1.86 -15.31
CA ALA A 304 23.86 -1.12 -15.48
C ALA A 304 24.68 -1.61 -16.69
N ASN A 305 24.70 -2.92 -16.94
CA ASN A 305 25.44 -3.51 -18.06
C ASN A 305 24.70 -3.36 -19.40
N TYR A 306 23.42 -3.76 -19.46
CA TYR A 306 22.67 -3.87 -20.72
C TYR A 306 21.81 -2.64 -21.06
N LYS A 307 21.59 -1.71 -20.13
CA LYS A 307 20.93 -0.39 -20.29
C LYS A 307 19.46 -0.40 -20.76
N SER A 308 18.92 -1.53 -21.19
CA SER A 308 17.53 -1.68 -21.64
C SER A 308 17.01 -3.09 -21.38
N VAL A 309 15.74 -3.20 -20.95
CA VAL A 309 15.06 -4.50 -20.79
C VAL A 309 15.06 -5.33 -22.07
N LYS A 310 14.94 -4.70 -23.24
CA LYS A 310 15.02 -5.41 -24.52
C LYS A 310 16.35 -6.16 -24.64
N GLU A 311 17.44 -5.47 -24.35
CA GLU A 311 18.79 -6.04 -24.45
C GLU A 311 19.04 -7.09 -23.37
N MET A 312 18.57 -6.86 -22.13
CA MET A 312 18.60 -7.84 -21.05
C MET A 312 17.92 -9.16 -21.46
N VAL A 313 16.72 -9.10 -22.04
CA VAL A 313 15.97 -10.29 -22.50
C VAL A 313 16.69 -10.96 -23.67
N LEU A 314 17.10 -10.20 -24.70
CA LEU A 314 17.83 -10.76 -25.85
C LEU A 314 19.13 -11.47 -25.45
N GLN A 315 19.87 -10.95 -24.47
CA GLN A 315 21.12 -11.54 -24.00
C GLN A 315 20.87 -12.75 -23.08
N CYS A 316 19.82 -12.73 -22.24
CA CYS A 316 19.45 -13.89 -21.41
C CYS A 316 18.90 -15.07 -22.23
N SER A 317 18.24 -14.82 -23.37
CA SER A 317 17.68 -15.88 -24.23
C SER A 317 18.71 -16.56 -25.14
N LYS A 318 19.94 -16.03 -25.26
CA LYS A 318 20.99 -16.62 -26.11
C LYS A 318 21.40 -18.01 -25.62
N HIS A 319 22.00 -18.79 -26.52
CA HIS A 319 22.52 -20.09 -26.15
C HIS A 319 23.66 -19.95 -25.13
N ASP A 320 24.67 -19.15 -25.47
CA ASP A 320 25.89 -18.98 -24.68
C ASP A 320 25.71 -17.90 -23.63
N ASN A 321 25.59 -18.33 -22.37
CA ASN A 321 25.27 -17.48 -21.22
C ASN A 321 26.52 -16.90 -20.54
N GLU A 322 27.64 -16.83 -21.26
CA GLU A 322 28.95 -16.42 -20.72
C GLU A 322 29.00 -14.91 -20.45
N MET A 323 28.51 -14.09 -21.39
CA MET A 323 28.40 -12.63 -21.20
C MET A 323 27.50 -12.26 -20.03
N LEU A 324 26.52 -13.12 -19.69
CA LEU A 324 25.66 -12.99 -18.52
C LEU A 324 26.38 -13.46 -17.22
N GLY A 325 27.35 -14.37 -17.34
CA GLY A 325 28.20 -14.84 -16.22
C GLY A 325 29.28 -13.85 -15.80
N ASN A 326 29.67 -12.92 -16.68
CA ASN A 326 30.60 -11.83 -16.37
C ASN A 326 30.02 -10.78 -15.41
N ILE A 327 28.71 -10.82 -15.13
CA ILE A 327 28.03 -9.86 -14.26
C ILE A 327 28.15 -10.30 -12.79
N PRO A 328 28.61 -9.43 -11.87
CA PRO A 328 28.80 -9.79 -10.47
C PRO A 328 27.48 -10.21 -9.81
N GLY A 329 27.51 -11.35 -9.10
CA GLY A 329 26.34 -11.97 -8.46
C GLY A 329 25.50 -12.89 -9.38
N MET A 330 25.76 -12.92 -10.68
CA MET A 330 24.93 -13.62 -11.68
C MET A 330 25.30 -15.12 -11.83
N GLY A 331 25.15 -15.87 -10.75
CA GLY A 331 25.47 -17.31 -10.68
C GLY A 331 24.60 -18.20 -11.59
N ALA A 332 25.08 -19.40 -11.90
CA ALA A 332 24.49 -20.29 -12.92
C ALA A 332 22.99 -20.59 -12.74
N VAL A 333 22.51 -20.71 -11.50
CA VAL A 333 21.07 -20.90 -11.19
C VAL A 333 20.24 -19.70 -11.64
N LYS A 334 20.71 -18.48 -11.41
CA LYS A 334 20.02 -17.24 -11.83
C LYS A 334 19.96 -17.15 -13.35
N ARG A 335 21.09 -17.45 -14.03
CA ARG A 335 21.18 -17.49 -15.50
C ARG A 335 20.21 -18.51 -16.09
N ARG A 336 20.14 -19.72 -15.53
CA ARG A 336 19.17 -20.76 -15.93
C ARG A 336 17.73 -20.29 -15.76
N ASN A 337 17.38 -19.70 -14.61
CA ASN A 337 16.02 -19.25 -14.34
C ASN A 337 15.60 -18.09 -15.26
N LEU A 338 16.48 -17.11 -15.49
CA LEU A 338 16.27 -16.02 -16.45
C LEU A 338 16.06 -16.56 -17.87
N LYS A 339 16.99 -17.41 -18.36
CA LYS A 339 16.88 -18.02 -19.69
C LYS A 339 15.60 -18.84 -19.84
N GLN A 340 15.21 -19.61 -18.81
CA GLN A 340 13.96 -20.36 -18.81
C GLN A 340 12.76 -19.42 -18.96
N VAL A 341 12.60 -18.42 -18.08
CA VAL A 341 11.46 -17.48 -18.12
C VAL A 341 11.33 -16.74 -19.46
N PHE A 342 12.43 -16.44 -20.16
CA PHE A 342 12.38 -15.75 -21.46
C PHE A 342 12.37 -16.67 -22.70
N SER A 343 12.62 -17.98 -22.54
CA SER A 343 12.69 -18.93 -23.66
C SER A 343 11.63 -20.05 -23.59
N GLU A 344 10.91 -20.16 -22.47
CA GLU A 344 9.87 -21.16 -22.27
C GLU A 344 8.57 -20.76 -22.99
N PRO A 345 8.06 -21.58 -23.94
CA PRO A 345 6.78 -21.30 -24.58
C PRO A 345 5.63 -21.50 -23.58
N PHE A 346 4.62 -20.64 -23.66
CA PHE A 346 3.41 -20.65 -22.83
C PHE A 346 2.45 -21.81 -23.19
N ILE A 347 2.92 -23.05 -23.05
CA ILE A 347 2.20 -24.28 -23.37
C ILE A 347 2.09 -25.12 -22.11
N LEU A 348 0.85 -25.33 -21.64
CA LEU A 348 0.58 -26.07 -20.39
C LEU A 348 1.03 -27.54 -20.47
N ASN A 349 0.82 -28.18 -21.62
CA ASN A 349 1.12 -29.59 -21.85
C ASN A 349 2.35 -29.74 -22.75
N LYS A 350 3.55 -29.56 -22.16
CA LYS A 350 4.79 -29.98 -22.83
C LYS A 350 4.89 -31.50 -22.82
N VAL A 351 4.69 -32.12 -23.98
CA VAL A 351 5.24 -33.47 -24.23
C VAL A 351 6.77 -33.36 -24.09
N PRO A 352 7.43 -34.25 -23.34
CA PRO A 352 8.89 -34.29 -23.31
C PRO A 352 9.43 -34.44 -24.73
N LYS A 353 10.50 -33.72 -25.05
CA LYS A 353 11.33 -34.11 -26.20
C LYS A 353 12.23 -35.25 -25.76
N GLU A 354 12.11 -36.37 -26.46
CA GLU A 354 13.09 -37.46 -26.46
C GLU A 354 14.44 -36.98 -27.02
#